data_AF-A0A3D1SBM4-F1
#
_entry.id   AF-A0A3D1SBM4-F1
#
_cell.length_a   1.000
_cell.length_b   1.000
_cell.length_c   1.000
_cell.angle_alpha   90.00
_cell.angle_beta   90.00
_cell.angle_gamma   90.00
#
_symmetry.space_group_name_H-M   'P 1'
#
loop_
_entity.id
_entity.type
_entity.pdbx_description
1 polymer ?
#
loop_
_entity_poly.entity_id
_entity_poly.type
_entity_poly.pdbx_seq_one_letter_code
_entity_poly.pdbx_strand_id
1 'polypeptide(L)' 'ILDYLEKSGMLENTVVIYTSDQGFYMGEHGWFDKRFMYEESFSTPLVMWLP' A
#
# COMPACT_ATOMS: atom_id res chain seq x y z
N ILE A 1 11.04 -7.37 -5.82
CA ILE A 1 11.27 -6.15 -6.64
C ILE A 1 12.34 -5.29 -5.99
N LEU A 2 12.21 -4.92 -4.71
CA LEU A 2 13.21 -4.11 -4.01
C LEU A 2 14.62 -4.72 -4.07
N ASP A 3 14.78 -6.00 -3.75
CA ASP A 3 16.06 -6.72 -3.89
C ASP A 3 16.68 -6.62 -5.29
N TYR A 4 15.86 -6.57 -6.33
CA TYR A 4 16.36 -6.43 -7.70
C TYR A 4 16.87 -5.01 -7.94
N LEU A 5 16.13 -3.99 -7.51
CA LEU A 5 16.54 -2.59 -7.63
C LEU A 5 17.84 -2.32 -6.86
N GLU A 6 18.00 -2.94 -5.69
CA GLU A 6 19.24 -2.87 -4.91
C GLU A 6 20.40 -3.56 -5.64
N LYS A 7 20.23 -4.82 -6.05
CA LYS A 7 21.28 -5.59 -6.74
C LYS A 7 21.67 -5.01 -8.10
N SER A 8 20.77 -4.30 -8.78
CA SER A 8 21.05 -3.63 -10.05
C SER A 8 21.60 -2.21 -9.89
N GLY A 9 21.72 -1.70 -8.65
CA GLY A 9 22.15 -0.32 -8.38
C GLY A 9 21.14 0.75 -8.77
N MET A 10 19.91 0.37 -9.16
CA MET A 10 18.87 1.31 -9.60
C MET A 10 18.17 2.01 -8.42
N LEU A 11 18.28 1.44 -7.21
CA LEU A 11 17.61 1.96 -6.02
C LEU A 11 18.06 3.41 -5.72
N GLU A 12 19.34 3.74 -5.87
CA GLU A 12 19.90 5.08 -5.58
C GLU A 12 19.34 6.22 -6.45
N ASN A 13 18.60 5.92 -7.52
CA ASN A 13 17.99 6.93 -8.39
C ASN A 13 16.50 6.68 -8.62
N THR A 14 15.84 5.90 -7.74
CA THR A 14 14.43 5.54 -7.90
C THR A 14 13.65 5.83 -6.62
N VAL A 15 12.69 6.76 -6.66
CA VAL A 15 11.73 6.92 -5.56
C VAL A 15 10.80 5.71 -5.50
N VAL A 16 10.62 5.12 -4.32
CA VAL A 16 9.72 3.98 -4.11
C VAL A 16 8.52 4.43 -3.29
N ILE A 17 7.33 4.30 -3.87
CA ILE A 17 6.05 4.58 -3.19
C ILE A 17 5.26 3.27 -3.15
N TYR A 18 4.88 2.84 -1.95
CA TYR A 18 3.97 1.73 -1.73
C TYR A 18 2.69 2.27 -1.09
N THR A 19 1.57 2.01 -1.75
CA THR A 19 0.24 2.41 -1.28
C THR A 19 -0.83 1.43 -1.75
N SER A 20 -2.05 1.63 -1.28
CA SER A 20 -3.25 0.95 -1.74
C SER A 20 -4.29 1.98 -2.19
N ASP A 21 -5.19 1.58 -3.09
CA ASP A 21 -6.31 2.42 -3.53
C ASP A 21 -7.41 2.51 -2.46
N GLN A 22 -7.61 1.45 -1.68
CA GLN A 22 -8.59 1.37 -0.59
C GLN A 22 -8.33 0.15 0.30
N GLY A 23 -8.83 0.20 1.53
CA GLY A 23 -8.87 -0.96 2.43
C GLY A 23 -9.99 -1.95 2.07
N PHE A 24 -10.17 -2.97 2.90
CA PHE A 24 -11.13 -4.05 2.64
C PHE A 24 -11.70 -4.60 3.95
N TYR A 25 -13.02 -4.78 3.99
CA TYR A 25 -13.72 -5.41 5.10
C TYR A 25 -13.50 -6.92 5.08
N MET A 26 -13.17 -7.47 6.23
CA MET A 26 -12.92 -8.89 6.47
C MET A 26 -13.93 -9.50 7.45
N GLY A 27 -15.07 -8.84 7.66
CA GLY A 27 -16.14 -9.24 8.57
C GLY A 27 -16.53 -8.16 9.57
N GLU A 28 -15.82 -7.04 9.62
CA GLU A 28 -16.20 -5.88 10.41
C GLU A 28 -17.59 -5.39 9.98
N HIS A 29 -18.41 -5.02 10.95
CA HIS A 29 -19.82 -4.67 10.74
C HIS A 29 -20.67 -5.77 10.05
N GLY A 30 -20.17 -7.01 10.01
CA GLY A 30 -20.81 -8.13 9.31
C GLY A 30 -20.67 -8.08 7.79
N TRP A 31 -19.71 -7.31 7.26
CA TRP A 31 -19.54 -7.07 5.84
C TRP A 31 -18.21 -7.60 5.29
N PHE A 32 -18.24 -7.95 4.00
CA PHE A 32 -17.07 -8.29 3.18
C PHE A 32 -17.20 -7.55 1.86
N ASP A 33 -16.45 -6.45 1.68
CA ASP A 33 -16.25 -5.71 0.43
C ASP A 33 -15.32 -4.51 0.74
N LYS A 34 -15.48 -3.37 0.06
CA LYS A 34 -14.80 -2.08 0.28
C LYS A 34 -15.70 -0.86 0.00
N ARG A 35 -17.02 -1.02 0.08
CA ARG A 35 -17.99 -0.04 -0.46
C ARG A 35 -18.50 0.98 0.56
N PHE A 36 -18.22 0.75 1.84
CA PHE A 36 -18.74 1.57 2.92
C PHE A 36 -17.66 2.48 3.49
N MET A 37 -18.09 3.61 4.05
CA MET A 37 -17.25 4.73 4.45
C MET A 37 -16.70 4.59 5.89
N TYR A 38 -16.27 3.38 6.26
CA TYR A 38 -15.60 3.12 7.54
C TYR A 38 -14.09 3.00 7.37
N GLU A 39 -13.39 2.99 8.50
CA GLU A 39 -11.93 3.07 8.56
C GLU A 39 -11.27 1.91 7.83
N GLU A 40 -11.85 0.71 7.90
CA GLU A 40 -11.38 -0.50 7.22
C GLU A 40 -11.33 -0.34 5.71
N SER A 41 -12.15 0.53 5.13
CA SER A 41 -12.20 0.80 3.70
C SER A 41 -11.41 2.03 3.28
N PHE A 42 -11.33 3.06 4.12
CA PHE A 42 -10.66 4.31 3.78
C PHE A 42 -9.20 4.37 4.20
N SER A 43 -8.81 3.64 5.25
CA SER A 43 -7.45 3.64 5.74
C SER A 43 -6.58 2.81 4.80
N THR A 44 -5.61 3.47 4.17
CA THR A 44 -4.65 2.84 3.27
C THR A 44 -3.23 3.14 3.76
N PRO A 45 -2.29 2.19 3.64
CA PRO A 45 -0.90 2.48 3.95
C PRO A 45 -0.34 3.44 2.90
N LEU A 46 0.48 4.40 3.33
CA LEU A 46 1.32 5.18 2.44
C LEU A 46 2.75 5.14 2.98
N VAL A 47 3.61 4.40 2.29
CA VAL A 47 5.02 4.26 2.64
C VAL A 47 5.86 4.78 1.48
N MET A 48 6.81 5.66 1.80
CA MET A 48 7.70 6.25 0.81
C MET A 48 9.14 6.06 1.24
N TRP A 49 9.97 5.68 0.28
CA TRP A 49 11.42 5.67 0.41
C TRP A 49 12.00 6.60 -0.65
N LEU A 50 12.94 7.44 -0.22
CA LEU A 50 13.70 8.36 -1.06
C LEU A 50 15.18 7.97 -1.00
N PRO A 51 15.94 8.15 -2.10
CA PRO A 51 17.37 7.86 -2.15
C PRO A 51 18.24 8.68 -1.20
#